data_AF-A0A951XPS4-F1
#
_entry.id   AF-A0A951XPS4-F1
#
_cell.length_a   1.000
_cell.length_b   1.000
_cell.length_c   1.000
_cell.angle_alpha   90.00
_cell.angle_beta   90.00
_cell.angle_gamma   90.00
#
_symmetry.space_group_name_H-M   'P 1'
#
loop_
_entity.id
_entity.type
_entity.pdbx_description
1 polymer ?
#
loop_
_entity_poly.entity_id
_entity_poly.type
_entity_poly.pdbx_seq_one_letter_code
_entity_poly.pdbx_strand_id
1 'polypeptide(L)'
;MSNLHFSTGEGAEAYRRETGLVPIDTTQNWGDGSTPLPDGTMYRSRRASISGFVALPGGEVKGWRLHSLPTTEALRDTAVKSGSDFSESFAASAQRLGTHARNTRGKVQPVNAILSDVTRIRFNPASQSFEALESTHAMGVSGQGLHARHDLPQRQSLFAPGIEVARSDGKKGMPSMTYHSEPMAMTLHDRHRATSIHEDSGLVGMFASFPNQVCFNCGRMFHERSGRDSVFSGTPGIPFGGQRPGAGFNEASRSTVVRATPMSELGGDSSHDQELTKLYEHHRR
;
A
#
# COMPACT_ATOMS: atom_id res chain seq x y z
N MET A 1 -1.11 10.69 -5.77
CA MET A 1 -2.49 10.75 -5.27
C MET A 1 -3.33 11.49 -6.29
N SER A 2 -4.53 11.00 -6.59
CA SER A 2 -5.51 11.67 -7.46
C SER A 2 -6.66 12.24 -6.61
N ASN A 3 -7.06 13.48 -6.86
CA ASN A 3 -8.26 14.06 -6.26
C ASN A 3 -9.51 13.62 -7.03
N LEU A 4 -10.59 13.37 -6.31
CA LEU A 4 -11.87 12.94 -6.86
C LEU A 4 -12.96 13.92 -6.42
N HIS A 5 -13.83 14.27 -7.35
CA HIS A 5 -14.95 15.16 -7.07
C HIS A 5 -16.23 14.59 -7.66
N PHE A 6 -17.26 14.50 -6.81
CA PHE A 6 -18.59 14.05 -7.19
C PHE A 6 -19.61 15.08 -6.73
N SER A 7 -20.50 15.49 -7.63
CA SER A 7 -21.58 16.42 -7.32
C SER A 7 -22.66 15.82 -6.43
N THR A 8 -22.74 14.48 -6.35
CA THR A 8 -23.73 13.76 -5.53
C THR A 8 -23.12 12.53 -4.86
N GLY A 9 -23.75 12.09 -3.77
CA GLY A 9 -23.44 10.81 -3.12
C GLY A 9 -23.62 9.61 -4.06
N GLU A 10 -24.62 9.62 -4.94
CA GLU A 10 -24.86 8.57 -5.93
C GLU A 10 -23.70 8.43 -6.92
N GLY A 11 -23.14 9.55 -7.39
CA GLY A 11 -21.97 9.54 -8.27
C GLY A 11 -20.75 8.93 -7.59
N ALA A 12 -20.55 9.24 -6.30
CA ALA A 12 -19.48 8.65 -5.51
C ALA A 12 -19.68 7.14 -5.30
N GLU A 13 -20.91 6.68 -5.04
CA GLU A 13 -21.23 5.25 -4.94
C GLU A 13 -21.03 4.51 -6.26
N ALA A 14 -21.42 5.11 -7.38
CA ALA A 14 -21.19 4.55 -8.71
C ALA A 14 -19.68 4.36 -8.95
N TYR A 15 -18.87 5.39 -8.70
CA TYR A 15 -17.41 5.30 -8.81
C TYR A 15 -16.82 4.21 -7.92
N ARG A 16 -17.28 4.09 -6.67
CA ARG A 16 -16.81 3.05 -5.74
C ARG A 16 -17.07 1.66 -6.30
N ARG A 17 -18.32 1.38 -6.68
CA ARG A 17 -18.75 0.09 -7.23
C ARG A 17 -18.01 -0.23 -8.52
N GLU A 18 -17.95 0.71 -9.46
CA GLU A 18 -17.37 0.51 -10.80
C GLU A 18 -15.86 0.30 -10.76
N THR A 19 -15.16 0.86 -9.77
CA THR A 19 -13.70 0.76 -9.67
C THR A 19 -13.23 -0.24 -8.61
N GLY A 20 -14.14 -1.07 -8.11
CA GLY A 20 -13.86 -2.17 -7.17
C GLY A 20 -13.42 -1.71 -5.79
N LEU A 21 -13.92 -0.56 -5.32
CA LEU A 21 -13.66 -0.07 -3.98
C LEU A 21 -14.64 -0.67 -2.99
N VAL A 22 -14.10 -1.24 -1.91
CA VAL A 22 -14.84 -1.84 -0.81
C VAL A 22 -14.45 -1.10 0.48
N PRO A 23 -15.41 -0.76 1.35
CA PRO A 23 -15.10 -0.07 2.61
C PRO A 23 -14.16 -0.89 3.50
N ILE A 24 -13.40 -0.20 4.33
CA ILE A 24 -12.63 -0.78 5.44
C ILE A 24 -13.06 -0.12 6.76
N ASP A 25 -12.78 -0.80 7.88
CA ASP A 25 -13.27 -0.37 9.19
C ASP A 25 -12.59 0.88 9.72
N THR A 26 -11.38 1.20 9.25
CA THR A 26 -10.69 2.43 9.63
C THR A 26 -11.41 3.65 9.06
N THR A 27 -11.76 4.59 9.93
CA THR A 27 -12.16 5.94 9.55
C THR A 27 -11.03 6.92 9.85
N GLN A 28 -10.97 8.02 9.11
CA GLN A 28 -9.99 9.08 9.35
C GLN A 28 -10.67 10.44 9.42
N ASN A 29 -10.24 11.27 10.35
CA ASN A 29 -10.62 12.67 10.37
C ASN A 29 -9.74 13.42 9.36
N TRP A 30 -10.37 14.08 8.40
CA TRP A 30 -9.67 14.81 7.34
C TRP A 30 -9.39 16.27 7.66
N GLY A 31 -9.97 16.79 8.75
CA GLY A 31 -9.83 18.17 9.15
C GLY A 31 -8.46 18.45 9.76
N ASP A 32 -8.12 19.74 9.86
CA ASP A 32 -6.99 20.24 10.66
C ASP A 32 -7.42 20.63 12.09
N GLY A 33 -8.63 20.23 12.50
CA GLY A 33 -9.23 20.64 13.77
C GLY A 33 -9.87 22.04 13.75
N SER A 34 -9.71 22.83 12.69
CA SER A 34 -10.34 24.16 12.56
C SER A 34 -11.73 24.10 11.93
N THR A 35 -11.96 23.14 11.02
CA THR A 35 -13.25 22.89 10.37
C THR A 35 -13.76 21.51 10.78
N PRO A 36 -14.90 21.40 11.46
CA PRO A 36 -15.47 20.10 11.81
C PRO A 36 -15.95 19.41 10.54
N LEU A 37 -15.23 18.37 10.13
CA LEU A 37 -15.61 17.47 9.05
C LEU A 37 -16.07 16.14 9.66
N PRO A 38 -17.06 15.46 9.05
CA PRO A 38 -17.36 14.10 9.44
C PRO A 38 -16.13 13.23 9.21
N ASP A 39 -15.92 12.25 10.09
CA ASP A 39 -14.91 11.22 9.87
C ASP A 39 -15.21 10.53 8.53
N GLY A 40 -14.20 10.47 7.67
CA GLY A 40 -14.38 9.86 6.37
C GLY A 40 -14.14 8.36 6.39
N THR A 41 -14.93 7.69 5.57
CA THR A 41 -14.77 6.27 5.31
C THR A 41 -13.60 6.03 4.37
N MET A 42 -12.79 5.04 4.72
CA MET A 42 -11.71 4.55 3.88
C MET A 42 -12.17 3.35 3.07
N TYR A 43 -11.56 3.18 1.90
CA TYR A 43 -11.87 2.12 0.96
C TYR A 43 -10.59 1.50 0.44
N ARG A 44 -10.67 0.21 0.12
CA ARG A 44 -9.61 -0.54 -0.55
C ARG A 44 -10.10 -1.07 -1.88
N SER A 45 -9.19 -1.22 -2.82
CA SER A 45 -9.38 -2.10 -3.98
C SER A 45 -8.60 -3.40 -3.78
N ARG A 46 -9.02 -4.44 -4.49
CA ARG A 46 -8.25 -5.69 -4.62
C ARG A 46 -6.86 -5.54 -5.24
N ARG A 47 -6.57 -4.41 -5.91
CA ARG A 47 -5.28 -4.05 -6.52
C ARG A 47 -4.38 -3.20 -5.59
N ALA A 48 -4.61 -3.25 -4.28
CA ALA A 48 -3.89 -2.48 -3.26
C ALA A 48 -4.13 -0.95 -3.26
N SER A 49 -4.90 -0.39 -4.18
CA SER A 49 -5.25 1.04 -4.09
C SER A 49 -6.10 1.30 -2.85
N ILE A 50 -5.92 2.46 -2.24
CA ILE A 50 -6.71 2.94 -1.10
C ILE A 50 -7.30 4.31 -1.43
N SER A 51 -8.46 4.62 -0.86
CA SER A 51 -9.18 5.85 -1.12
C SER A 51 -9.91 6.31 0.13
N GLY A 52 -10.00 7.62 0.32
CA GLY A 52 -10.82 8.23 1.36
C GLY A 52 -11.86 9.14 0.73
N PHE A 53 -13.03 9.23 1.35
CA PHE A 53 -14.12 10.11 0.91
C PHE A 53 -14.66 10.90 2.09
N VAL A 54 -15.15 12.09 1.80
CA VAL A 54 -15.86 12.95 2.75
C VAL A 54 -17.10 13.51 2.07
N ALA A 55 -18.25 13.37 2.73
CA ALA A 55 -19.48 14.04 2.32
C ALA A 55 -19.48 15.46 2.89
N LEU A 56 -19.73 16.45 2.03
CA LEU A 56 -19.79 17.85 2.41
C LEU A 56 -21.24 18.30 2.66
N PRO A 57 -21.44 19.37 3.46
CA PRO A 57 -22.73 20.05 3.53
C PRO A 57 -23.18 20.48 2.12
N GLY A 58 -24.33 20.00 1.66
CA GLY A 58 -24.84 20.22 0.30
C GLY A 58 -24.90 18.96 -0.57
N GLY A 59 -24.42 17.81 -0.09
CA GLY A 59 -24.58 16.51 -0.76
C GLY A 59 -23.47 16.18 -1.76
N GLU A 60 -22.53 17.09 -1.99
CA GLU A 60 -21.29 16.81 -2.70
C GLU A 60 -20.42 15.82 -1.93
N VAL A 61 -19.63 15.04 -2.67
CA VAL A 61 -18.61 14.16 -2.10
C VAL A 61 -17.26 14.49 -2.71
N LYS A 62 -16.28 14.71 -1.85
CA LYS A 62 -14.87 14.83 -2.24
C LYS A 62 -14.18 13.54 -1.86
N GLY A 63 -13.19 13.14 -2.64
CA GLY A 63 -12.39 11.98 -2.32
C GLY A 63 -10.96 12.11 -2.83
N TRP A 64 -10.16 11.14 -2.44
CA TRP A 64 -8.82 10.97 -2.95
C TRP A 64 -8.56 9.49 -3.21
N ARG A 65 -7.65 9.20 -4.14
CA ARG A 65 -7.16 7.85 -4.37
C ARG A 65 -5.65 7.81 -4.43
N LEU A 66 -5.07 6.95 -3.61
CA LEU A 66 -3.72 6.48 -3.78
C LEU A 66 -3.80 5.20 -4.60
N HIS A 67 -3.17 5.21 -5.77
CA HIS A 67 -3.16 4.10 -6.71
C HIS A 67 -1.96 3.20 -6.43
N SER A 68 -2.11 1.89 -6.67
CA SER A 68 -0.96 0.99 -6.68
C SER A 68 0.03 1.39 -7.75
N LEU A 69 1.29 0.94 -7.58
CA LEU A 69 2.35 1.24 -8.53
C LEU A 69 1.95 0.87 -9.97
N PRO A 70 1.39 -0.32 -10.26
CA PRO A 70 0.98 -0.64 -11.63
C PRO A 70 -0.11 0.26 -12.20
N THR A 71 -1.08 0.63 -11.36
CA THR A 71 -2.12 1.57 -11.77
C THR A 71 -1.55 2.97 -12.03
N THR A 72 -0.62 3.44 -11.18
CA THR A 72 0.01 4.75 -11.33
C THR A 72 0.85 4.83 -12.60
N GLU A 73 1.64 3.79 -12.89
CA GLU A 73 2.46 3.73 -14.10
C GLU A 73 1.59 3.68 -15.36
N ALA A 74 0.54 2.86 -15.37
CA ALA A 74 -0.39 2.79 -16.51
C ALA A 74 -1.16 4.11 -16.74
N LEU A 75 -1.54 4.83 -15.67
CA LEU A 75 -2.21 6.13 -15.80
C LEU A 75 -1.28 7.20 -16.39
N ARG A 76 0.03 7.12 -16.07
CA ARG A 76 1.07 8.04 -16.57
C ARG A 76 1.58 7.72 -17.97
N ASP A 77 1.32 6.51 -18.46
CA ASP A 77 1.77 6.08 -19.78
C ASP A 77 1.03 6.85 -20.89
N THR A 78 1.73 7.76 -21.56
CA THR A 78 1.16 8.60 -22.62
C THR A 78 0.71 7.81 -23.85
N ALA A 79 1.21 6.58 -24.03
CA ALA A 79 0.84 5.70 -25.14
C ALA A 79 -0.56 5.09 -24.96
N VAL A 80 -1.05 4.97 -23.72
CA VAL A 80 -2.39 4.47 -23.42
C VAL A 80 -3.44 5.42 -23.97
N LYS A 81 -4.29 4.95 -24.90
CA LYS A 81 -5.42 5.71 -25.51
C LYS A 81 -6.78 5.07 -25.27
N SER A 82 -6.81 3.79 -24.90
CA SER A 82 -8.04 3.04 -24.64
C SER A 82 -8.01 2.32 -23.28
N GLY A 83 -9.18 1.83 -22.84
CA GLY A 83 -9.26 0.95 -21.66
C GLY A 83 -8.49 -0.36 -21.84
N SER A 84 -8.40 -0.87 -23.08
CA SER A 84 -7.60 -2.06 -23.39
C SER A 84 -6.11 -1.77 -23.23
N ASP A 85 -5.62 -0.67 -23.80
CA ASP A 85 -4.22 -0.25 -23.68
C ASP A 85 -3.85 -0.04 -22.20
N PHE A 86 -4.79 0.50 -21.43
CA PHE A 86 -4.61 0.71 -20.00
C PHE A 86 -4.45 -0.60 -19.24
N SER A 87 -5.29 -1.60 -19.53
CA SER A 87 -5.20 -2.92 -18.94
C SER A 87 -3.90 -3.63 -19.31
N GLU A 88 -3.44 -3.50 -20.56
CA GLU A 88 -2.16 -4.03 -21.02
C GLU A 88 -0.96 -3.37 -20.32
N SER A 89 -0.95 -2.04 -20.24
CA SER A 89 0.11 -1.28 -19.55
C SER A 89 0.13 -1.60 -18.05
N PHE A 90 -1.05 -1.72 -17.43
CA PHE A 90 -1.19 -2.19 -16.06
C PHE A 90 -0.60 -3.59 -15.88
N ALA A 91 -0.98 -4.55 -16.73
CA ALA A 91 -0.51 -5.93 -16.65
C ALA A 91 1.01 -6.03 -16.82
N ALA A 92 1.59 -5.25 -17.75
CA ALA A 92 3.03 -5.19 -17.95
C ALA A 92 3.77 -4.64 -16.72
N SER A 93 3.20 -3.65 -16.04
CA SER A 93 3.75 -3.17 -14.76
C SER A 93 3.58 -4.16 -13.62
N ALA A 94 2.38 -4.75 -13.47
CA ALA A 94 2.09 -5.74 -12.46
C ALA A 94 2.99 -6.97 -12.59
N GLN A 95 3.29 -7.41 -13.81
CA GLN A 95 4.21 -8.51 -14.08
C GLN A 95 5.62 -8.23 -13.54
N ARG A 96 6.09 -6.97 -13.58
CA ARG A 96 7.40 -6.62 -13.01
C ARG A 96 7.45 -6.91 -11.51
N LEU A 97 6.35 -6.72 -10.78
CA LEU A 97 6.28 -7.05 -9.35
C LEU A 97 6.47 -8.55 -9.06
N GLY A 98 6.25 -9.42 -10.05
CA GLY A 98 6.49 -10.87 -9.93
C GLY A 98 7.86 -11.32 -10.45
N THR A 99 8.62 -10.49 -11.15
CA THR A 99 9.91 -10.90 -11.75
C THR A 99 11.09 -10.64 -10.82
N HIS A 100 12.04 -11.57 -10.81
CA HIS A 100 13.30 -11.40 -10.09
C HIS A 100 14.11 -10.28 -10.76
N ALA A 101 14.65 -9.35 -9.97
CA ALA A 101 15.50 -8.29 -10.50
C ALA A 101 16.95 -8.78 -10.69
N ARG A 102 17.71 -8.05 -11.50
CA ARG A 102 19.17 -8.23 -11.61
C ARG A 102 19.87 -7.18 -10.77
N ASN A 103 20.86 -7.58 -9.99
CA ASN A 103 21.71 -6.62 -9.28
C ASN A 103 22.73 -5.96 -10.21
N THR A 104 23.50 -5.02 -9.66
CA THR A 104 24.58 -4.30 -10.35
C THR A 104 25.68 -5.21 -10.91
N ARG A 105 25.70 -6.50 -10.55
CA ARG A 105 26.63 -7.51 -11.06
C ARG A 105 25.95 -8.49 -12.04
N GLY A 106 24.75 -8.16 -12.53
CA GLY A 106 23.97 -8.95 -13.47
C GLY A 106 23.35 -10.23 -12.89
N LYS A 107 23.54 -10.51 -11.60
CA LYS A 107 22.99 -11.71 -10.95
C LYS A 107 21.51 -11.51 -10.65
N VAL A 108 20.71 -12.49 -11.06
CA VAL A 108 19.29 -12.58 -10.71
C VAL A 108 19.19 -12.78 -9.20
N GLN A 109 18.46 -11.92 -8.52
CA GLN A 109 18.21 -12.02 -7.09
C GLN A 109 16.77 -11.62 -6.78
N PRO A 110 16.17 -12.20 -5.72
CA PRO A 110 14.99 -11.59 -5.15
C PRO A 110 15.38 -10.20 -4.64
N VAL A 111 14.73 -9.16 -5.16
CA VAL A 111 14.63 -7.89 -4.43
C VAL A 111 13.53 -8.10 -3.38
N ASN A 112 13.47 -7.31 -2.33
CA ASN A 112 12.49 -7.56 -1.26
C ASN A 112 11.66 -6.35 -0.84
N ALA A 113 11.84 -5.18 -1.47
CA ALA A 113 10.88 -4.08 -1.59
C ALA A 113 11.54 -2.86 -2.25
N ILE A 114 10.76 -2.05 -2.96
CA ILE A 114 11.13 -0.67 -3.31
C ILE A 114 9.90 0.24 -3.15
N LEU A 115 10.13 1.28 -2.34
CA LEU A 115 9.37 2.50 -2.02
C LEU A 115 7.90 2.36 -1.58
N SER A 116 7.64 2.81 -0.34
CA SER A 116 6.53 3.74 -0.14
C SER A 116 6.88 4.82 0.87
N ASP A 117 6.60 6.05 0.47
CA ASP A 117 6.36 7.14 1.37
C ASP A 117 5.03 6.90 2.10
N VAL A 118 5.08 6.92 3.42
CA VAL A 118 3.93 7.04 4.30
C VAL A 118 3.62 8.52 4.42
N THR A 119 2.36 8.88 4.21
CA THR A 119 1.91 10.26 4.22
C THR A 119 0.72 10.39 5.16
N ARG A 120 0.44 11.61 5.60
CA ARG A 120 -0.89 11.99 6.08
C ARG A 120 -1.66 12.64 4.95
N ILE A 121 -2.98 12.55 5.01
CA ILE A 121 -3.85 13.17 4.02
C ILE A 121 -4.84 14.06 4.76
N ARG A 122 -5.01 15.27 4.25
CA ARG A 122 -5.90 16.29 4.83
C ARG A 122 -6.81 16.85 3.75
N PHE A 123 -8.04 17.17 4.12
CA PHE A 123 -8.91 17.98 3.26
C PHE A 123 -8.65 19.46 3.48
N ASN A 124 -8.33 20.19 2.40
CA ASN A 124 -8.19 21.63 2.41
C ASN A 124 -9.52 22.28 2.00
N PRO A 125 -10.24 22.95 2.92
CA PRO A 125 -11.53 23.56 2.63
C PRO A 125 -11.42 24.76 1.68
N ALA A 126 -10.28 25.43 1.60
CA ALA A 126 -10.08 26.58 0.70
C ALA A 126 -9.94 26.13 -0.75
N SER A 127 -9.19 25.06 -1.02
CA SER A 127 -9.04 24.49 -2.37
C SER A 127 -10.10 23.44 -2.70
N GLN A 128 -10.94 23.05 -1.74
CA GLN A 128 -11.94 21.99 -1.89
C GLN A 128 -11.34 20.66 -2.38
N SER A 129 -10.12 20.36 -1.94
CA SER A 129 -9.33 19.20 -2.39
C SER A 129 -8.57 18.56 -1.25
N PHE A 130 -8.19 17.30 -1.44
CA PHE A 130 -7.26 16.62 -0.55
C PHE A 130 -5.82 16.93 -0.91
N GLU A 131 -5.00 17.02 0.13
CA GLU A 131 -3.57 17.26 0.07
C GLU A 131 -2.86 16.13 0.81
N ALA A 132 -1.84 15.56 0.17
CA ALA A 132 -0.85 14.76 0.88
C ALA A 132 0.05 15.75 1.63
N LEU A 133 0.06 15.63 2.96
CA LEU A 133 1.05 16.33 3.77
C LEU A 133 2.43 15.72 3.52
N GLU A 134 3.50 16.39 3.93
CA GLU A 134 4.85 15.84 3.74
C GLU A 134 4.94 14.38 4.20
N SER A 135 5.63 13.56 3.41
CA SER A 135 5.92 12.17 3.71
C SER A 135 6.57 12.08 5.08
N THR A 136 5.88 11.40 5.99
CA THR A 136 6.31 11.27 7.38
C THR A 136 7.32 10.15 7.53
N HIS A 137 7.16 9.05 6.79
CA HIS A 137 8.10 7.93 6.85
C HIS A 137 8.39 7.43 5.44
N ALA A 138 9.64 7.14 5.11
CA ALA A 138 9.96 6.34 3.91
C ALA A 138 10.40 4.96 4.40
N MET A 139 10.11 3.89 3.67
CA MET A 139 10.50 2.53 4.07
C MET A 139 11.05 1.73 2.89
N GLY A 140 12.29 1.28 2.99
CA GLY A 140 12.98 0.45 1.99
C GLY A 140 13.35 -0.90 2.57
N VAL A 141 12.75 -1.99 2.10
CA VAL A 141 12.89 -3.29 2.76
C VAL A 141 13.95 -4.14 2.05
N SER A 142 15.14 -4.33 2.64
CA SER A 142 16.23 -5.11 2.01
C SER A 142 16.30 -6.53 2.52
N GLY A 143 16.26 -7.49 1.61
CA GLY A 143 16.25 -8.94 1.87
C GLY A 143 17.58 -9.60 2.22
N GLN A 144 18.66 -8.83 2.30
CA GLN A 144 19.94 -9.34 2.74
C GLN A 144 20.35 -8.69 4.05
N GLY A 145 20.11 -9.39 5.15
CA GLY A 145 20.85 -9.17 6.38
C GLY A 145 22.30 -9.56 6.17
N LEU A 146 23.21 -8.61 6.37
CA LEU A 146 24.63 -8.90 6.50
C LEU A 146 24.85 -9.54 7.88
N HIS A 147 25.55 -10.67 7.93
CA HIS A 147 26.00 -11.25 9.19
C HIS A 147 26.82 -10.20 9.95
N ALA A 148 26.51 -9.95 11.22
CA ALA A 148 27.15 -8.90 12.03
C ALA A 148 28.69 -8.98 12.06
N ARG A 149 29.26 -10.16 11.76
CA ARG A 149 30.70 -10.42 11.83
C ARG A 149 31.35 -10.79 10.49
N HIS A 150 30.59 -10.86 9.37
CA HIS A 150 31.12 -11.09 8.00
C HIS A 150 32.05 -12.30 7.80
N ASP A 151 32.06 -13.27 8.70
CA ASP A 151 33.10 -14.28 8.92
C ASP A 151 32.72 -15.71 8.50
N LEU A 152 31.47 -15.94 8.06
CA LEU A 152 31.03 -17.25 7.59
C LEU A 152 31.15 -17.41 6.06
N PRO A 153 31.71 -18.53 5.56
CA PRO A 153 31.95 -18.78 4.13
C PRO A 153 30.67 -19.03 3.33
N GLN A 154 29.56 -19.37 3.99
CA GLN A 154 28.22 -19.39 3.37
C GLN A 154 27.44 -18.17 3.85
N ARG A 155 27.02 -17.32 2.90
CA ARG A 155 26.09 -16.21 3.15
C ARG A 155 24.74 -16.77 3.60
N GLN A 156 24.55 -16.96 4.90
CA GLN A 156 23.25 -17.27 5.45
C GLN A 156 22.50 -15.95 5.64
N SER A 157 21.39 -15.76 4.92
CA SER A 157 20.56 -14.56 5.08
C SER A 157 19.71 -14.75 6.33
N LEU A 158 20.15 -14.13 7.42
CA LEU A 158 19.54 -14.28 8.73
C LEU A 158 19.26 -12.91 9.31
N PHE A 159 17.99 -12.64 9.62
CA PHE A 159 17.60 -11.48 10.42
C PHE A 159 16.90 -11.92 11.71
N ALA A 160 17.35 -11.35 12.83
CA ALA A 160 16.96 -11.70 14.20
C ALA A 160 15.48 -11.43 14.57
N PRO A 161 14.82 -10.34 14.12
CA PRO A 161 13.43 -10.07 14.51
C PRO A 161 12.44 -11.12 14.00
N GLY A 162 12.68 -11.70 12.82
CA GLY A 162 11.86 -12.79 12.29
C GLY A 162 11.98 -14.08 13.13
N ILE A 163 13.13 -14.30 13.77
CA ILE A 163 13.35 -15.45 14.68
C ILE A 163 12.58 -15.22 15.98
N GLU A 164 12.62 -13.99 16.51
CA GLU A 164 11.91 -13.62 17.74
C GLU A 164 10.39 -13.72 17.57
N VAL A 165 9.83 -13.24 16.46
CA VAL A 165 8.40 -13.39 16.15
C VAL A 165 8.02 -14.87 15.93
N ALA A 166 8.84 -15.63 15.23
CA ALA A 166 8.58 -17.06 15.07
C ALA A 166 8.58 -17.77 16.44
N ARG A 167 9.48 -17.40 17.35
CA ARG A 167 9.53 -17.92 18.73
C ARG A 167 8.34 -17.48 19.57
N SER A 168 7.87 -16.23 19.45
CA SER A 168 6.65 -15.78 20.14
C SER A 168 5.41 -16.56 19.70
N ASP A 169 5.41 -17.05 18.47
CA ASP A 169 4.34 -17.90 17.90
C ASP A 169 4.54 -19.39 18.20
N GLY A 170 5.48 -19.75 19.09
CA GLY A 170 5.78 -21.13 19.45
C GLY A 170 6.47 -21.95 18.34
N LYS A 171 7.00 -21.30 17.30
CA LYS A 171 7.74 -21.96 16.21
C LYS A 171 9.24 -22.00 16.52
N LYS A 172 9.93 -22.97 15.90
CA LYS A 172 11.37 -23.23 16.10
C LYS A 172 12.29 -22.08 15.67
N GLY A 173 11.81 -21.12 14.86
CA GLY A 173 12.57 -19.96 14.40
C GLY A 173 13.81 -20.32 13.58
N MET A 174 13.62 -21.06 12.48
CA MET A 174 14.73 -21.53 11.63
C MET A 174 15.16 -20.49 10.58
N PRO A 175 16.44 -20.46 10.17
CA PRO A 175 16.95 -19.55 9.14
C PRO A 175 16.13 -19.47 7.84
N SER A 176 15.66 -20.63 7.36
CA SER A 176 14.82 -20.75 6.17
C SER A 176 13.42 -20.15 6.34
N MET A 177 12.93 -20.06 7.57
CA MET A 177 11.71 -19.37 7.95
C MET A 177 11.95 -17.89 8.21
N THR A 178 13.21 -17.42 8.16
CA THR A 178 13.66 -16.08 8.56
C THR A 178 14.33 -15.25 7.45
N TYR A 179 14.19 -15.62 6.17
CA TYR A 179 14.50 -14.74 5.04
C TYR A 179 13.54 -13.53 5.03
N HIS A 180 13.84 -12.49 5.78
CA HIS A 180 13.02 -11.29 5.89
C HIS A 180 13.86 -10.12 5.49
N SER A 181 13.25 -9.29 4.66
CA SER A 181 13.69 -7.93 4.52
C SER A 181 13.30 -7.13 5.75
N GLU A 182 14.24 -6.35 6.28
CA GLU A 182 13.92 -5.34 7.29
C GLU A 182 13.54 -4.02 6.63
N PRO A 183 12.52 -3.31 7.14
CA PRO A 183 12.19 -1.97 6.70
C PRO A 183 13.33 -1.00 7.05
N MET A 184 14.25 -0.76 6.11
CA MET A 184 15.22 0.34 6.17
C MET A 184 14.58 1.62 5.65
N ALA A 185 14.10 2.43 6.57
CA ALA A 185 13.61 3.76 6.25
C ALA A 185 14.74 4.69 5.78
N MET A 186 14.67 5.19 4.54
CA MET A 186 15.45 6.35 4.11
C MET A 186 14.49 7.50 3.82
N THR A 187 14.07 8.23 4.85
CA THR A 187 13.44 9.55 4.64
C THR A 187 14.54 10.58 4.40
N LEU A 188 14.32 11.45 3.41
CA LEU A 188 15.21 12.59 3.11
C LEU A 188 15.02 13.76 4.10
N HIS A 189 14.07 13.65 5.03
CA HIS A 189 13.71 14.72 5.97
C HIS A 189 14.06 14.35 7.41
N ASP A 190 15.11 14.96 7.96
CA ASP A 190 15.62 14.67 9.31
C ASP A 190 14.57 14.84 10.41
N ARG A 191 13.63 15.78 10.27
CA ARG A 191 12.59 16.05 11.28
C ARG A 191 11.65 14.86 11.54
N HIS A 192 11.48 13.97 10.57
CA HIS A 192 10.57 12.84 10.70
C HIS A 192 11.28 11.53 11.10
N ARG A 193 12.62 11.54 11.19
CA ARG A 193 13.40 10.39 11.69
C ARG A 193 13.27 10.20 13.22
N ALA A 194 12.82 11.22 13.94
CA ALA A 194 12.79 11.23 15.40
C ALA A 194 11.47 10.68 15.98
N THR A 195 10.40 10.60 15.19
CA THR A 195 9.09 10.11 15.65
C THR A 195 8.88 8.68 15.17
N SER A 196 8.52 7.80 16.10
CA SER A 196 8.22 6.41 15.76
C SER A 196 6.90 6.32 14.98
N ILE A 197 6.81 5.44 13.98
CA ILE A 197 5.55 5.19 13.22
C ILE A 197 4.39 4.75 14.13
N HIS A 198 4.71 4.20 15.31
CA HIS A 198 3.74 3.83 16.34
C HIS A 198 3.07 5.03 17.01
N GLU A 199 3.76 6.16 17.04
CA GLU A 199 3.34 7.38 17.73
C GLU A 199 2.64 8.35 16.76
N ASP A 200 2.68 8.06 15.46
CA ASP A 200 2.14 8.90 14.41
C ASP A 200 0.83 8.30 13.85
N SER A 201 -0.24 9.09 13.88
CA SER A 201 -1.62 8.68 13.61
C SER A 201 -2.13 9.20 12.28
N GLY A 202 -3.19 8.56 11.76
CA GLY A 202 -3.81 8.94 10.49
C GLY A 202 -2.89 8.70 9.29
N LEU A 203 -1.98 7.72 9.41
CA LEU A 203 -1.02 7.42 8.36
C LEU A 203 -1.66 6.66 7.22
N VAL A 204 -1.20 6.95 6.01
CA VAL A 204 -1.60 6.27 4.78
C VAL A 204 -0.33 5.83 4.07
N GLY A 205 -0.15 4.52 3.85
CA GLY A 205 1.04 3.97 3.21
C GLY A 205 0.71 2.86 2.19
N MET A 206 1.52 2.75 1.13
CA MET A 206 1.29 1.77 0.07
C MET A 206 2.55 1.08 -0.42
N PHE A 207 2.73 -0.17 -0.04
CA PHE A 207 3.94 -0.92 -0.31
C PHE A 207 3.83 -1.73 -1.60
N ALA A 208 4.75 -1.47 -2.54
CA ALA A 208 5.02 -2.35 -3.67
C ALA A 208 6.27 -3.18 -3.37
N SER A 209 6.26 -4.45 -3.76
CA SER A 209 7.43 -5.30 -3.57
C SER A 209 7.69 -6.22 -4.76
N PHE A 210 8.97 -6.53 -4.99
CA PHE A 210 9.50 -7.18 -6.19
C PHE A 210 10.57 -8.21 -5.80
N PRO A 211 10.49 -9.53 -6.06
CA PRO A 211 9.31 -10.38 -6.27
C PRO A 211 8.58 -10.77 -4.95
N ASN A 212 9.13 -10.41 -3.80
CA ASN A 212 8.65 -10.90 -2.50
C ASN A 212 7.81 -9.87 -1.75
N GLN A 213 6.59 -10.25 -1.39
CA GLN A 213 5.55 -9.52 -0.66
C GLN A 213 6.02 -8.57 0.48
N VAL A 214 5.12 -7.68 0.91
CA VAL A 214 5.02 -7.35 2.35
C VAL A 214 4.94 -8.70 3.07
N CYS A 215 6.05 -9.15 3.66
CA CYS A 215 6.10 -10.46 4.25
C CYS A 215 5.09 -10.54 5.40
N PHE A 216 4.68 -11.75 5.81
CA PHE A 216 3.76 -11.96 6.94
C PHE A 216 4.18 -11.08 8.15
N ASN A 217 5.49 -10.98 8.39
CA ASN A 217 6.08 -10.17 9.45
C ASN A 217 5.98 -8.65 9.21
N CYS A 218 6.08 -8.14 7.98
CA CYS A 218 5.85 -6.71 7.69
C CYS A 218 4.36 -6.37 7.85
N GLY A 219 3.46 -7.24 7.38
CA GLY A 219 2.01 -7.04 7.54
C GLY A 219 1.59 -7.09 9.01
N ARG A 220 2.16 -8.03 9.78
CA ARG A 220 1.99 -8.12 11.23
C ARG A 220 2.60 -6.92 11.94
N MET A 221 3.79 -6.50 11.55
CA MET A 221 4.44 -5.29 12.06
C MET A 221 3.51 -4.09 11.90
N PHE A 222 3.03 -3.78 10.69
CA PHE A 222 2.09 -2.67 10.53
C PHE A 222 0.81 -2.83 11.33
N HIS A 223 0.31 -4.06 11.46
CA HIS A 223 -0.89 -4.33 12.23
C HIS A 223 -0.69 -4.05 13.73
N GLU A 224 0.49 -4.35 14.27
CA GLU A 224 0.82 -4.18 15.70
C GLU A 224 1.46 -2.82 16.02
N ARG A 225 2.10 -2.19 15.03
CA ARG A 225 3.10 -1.13 15.21
C ARG A 225 2.76 0.19 14.52
N SER A 226 1.59 0.30 13.91
CA SER A 226 1.10 1.57 13.38
C SER A 226 0.43 2.41 14.47
N GLY A 227 0.63 3.72 14.42
CA GLY A 227 -0.17 4.64 15.22
C GLY A 227 -1.63 4.66 14.80
N ARG A 228 -2.48 5.25 15.63
CA ARG A 228 -3.94 5.11 15.53
C ARG A 228 -4.50 5.59 14.19
N ASP A 229 -5.63 5.00 13.80
CA ASP A 229 -6.43 5.38 12.62
C ASP A 229 -5.63 5.32 11.31
N SER A 230 -4.66 4.41 11.20
CA SER A 230 -3.78 4.30 10.04
C SER A 230 -4.23 3.23 9.05
N VAL A 231 -3.91 3.42 7.78
CA VAL A 231 -4.20 2.47 6.70
C VAL A 231 -2.95 2.18 5.90
N PHE A 232 -2.56 0.91 5.89
CA PHE A 232 -1.41 0.43 5.13
C PHE A 232 -1.87 -0.62 4.12
N SER A 233 -1.46 -0.48 2.87
CA SER A 233 -1.83 -1.41 1.81
C SER A 233 -0.61 -1.99 1.13
N GLY A 234 -0.57 -3.31 0.92
CA GLY A 234 0.52 -3.99 0.23
C GLY A 234 0.05 -4.64 -1.07
N THR A 235 0.81 -4.46 -2.16
CA THR A 235 0.59 -5.18 -3.43
C THR A 235 1.40 -6.47 -3.43
N PRO A 236 0.79 -7.67 -3.43
CA PRO A 236 1.53 -8.92 -3.48
C PRO A 236 1.99 -9.24 -4.91
N GLY A 237 3.28 -9.58 -5.03
CA GLY A 237 3.84 -10.14 -6.26
C GLY A 237 3.47 -11.62 -6.47
N ILE A 238 3.61 -12.46 -5.43
CA ILE A 238 3.34 -13.91 -5.48
C ILE A 238 2.71 -14.34 -4.14
N PRO A 239 1.73 -15.25 -4.08
CA PRO A 239 1.21 -15.80 -2.82
C PRO A 239 2.32 -16.49 -1.98
N PHE A 240 2.48 -16.14 -0.71
CA PHE A 240 3.49 -16.73 0.19
C PHE A 240 2.92 -16.93 1.60
N GLY A 241 3.27 -18.06 2.22
CA GLY A 241 3.03 -18.33 3.64
C GLY A 241 1.55 -18.43 4.06
N GLY A 242 0.64 -18.80 3.15
CA GLY A 242 -0.79 -18.96 3.47
C GLY A 242 -1.54 -17.65 3.74
N GLN A 243 -0.96 -16.50 3.39
CA GLN A 243 -1.63 -15.21 3.51
C GLN A 243 -2.84 -15.14 2.58
N ARG A 244 -3.99 -14.72 3.13
CA ARG A 244 -5.20 -14.47 2.35
C ARG A 244 -5.35 -12.97 2.06
N PRO A 245 -5.80 -12.58 0.86
CA PRO A 245 -6.19 -11.21 0.56
C PRO A 245 -7.29 -10.73 1.53
N GLY A 246 -7.30 -9.45 1.86
CA GLY A 246 -8.29 -8.89 2.77
C GLY A 246 -7.78 -7.74 3.61
N ALA A 247 -8.70 -7.10 4.33
CA ALA A 247 -8.39 -6.14 5.38
C ALA A 247 -8.21 -6.89 6.71
N GLY A 248 -7.17 -6.55 7.46
CA GLY A 248 -7.02 -6.92 8.86
C GLY A 248 -7.10 -5.66 9.72
N PHE A 249 -8.18 -5.52 10.49
CA PHE A 249 -8.41 -4.39 11.39
C PHE A 249 -7.90 -4.70 12.79
N ASN A 250 -7.11 -3.78 13.35
CA ASN A 250 -6.70 -3.82 14.76
C ASN A 250 -7.60 -2.88 15.54
N GLU A 251 -8.44 -3.42 16.44
CA GLU A 251 -9.36 -2.62 17.26
C GLU A 251 -8.63 -1.64 18.20
N ALA A 252 -7.48 -2.04 18.76
CA ALA A 252 -6.75 -1.23 19.73
C ALA A 252 -6.18 0.05 19.12
N SER A 253 -5.64 -0.04 17.90
CA SER A 253 -5.16 1.12 17.15
C SER A 253 -6.20 1.68 16.18
N ARG A 254 -7.37 1.05 16.02
CA ARG A 254 -8.37 1.37 14.98
C ARG A 254 -7.76 1.50 13.58
N SER A 255 -6.78 0.64 13.28
CA SER A 255 -6.00 0.73 12.03
C SER A 255 -6.18 -0.51 11.18
N THR A 256 -6.10 -0.34 9.86
CA THR A 256 -6.28 -1.44 8.89
C THR A 256 -5.01 -1.68 8.10
N VAL A 257 -4.61 -2.95 8.03
CA VAL A 257 -3.63 -3.42 7.04
C VAL A 257 -4.36 -4.18 5.94
N VAL A 258 -4.21 -3.73 4.71
CA VAL A 258 -4.79 -4.33 3.51
C VAL A 258 -3.75 -5.19 2.82
N ARG A 259 -4.10 -6.46 2.64
CA ARG A 259 -3.40 -7.40 1.76
C ARG A 259 -4.18 -7.47 0.45
N ALA A 260 -3.59 -6.98 -0.63
CA ALA A 260 -4.24 -7.05 -1.93
C ALA A 260 -4.29 -8.48 -2.47
N THR A 261 -5.04 -8.68 -3.55
CA THR A 261 -5.09 -9.96 -4.26
C THR A 261 -3.80 -10.12 -5.08
N PRO A 262 -3.14 -11.29 -5.04
CA PRO A 262 -1.99 -11.59 -5.90
C PRO A 262 -2.31 -11.30 -7.36
N MET A 263 -1.40 -10.63 -8.06
CA MET A 263 -1.62 -10.25 -9.46
C MET A 263 -1.82 -11.49 -10.36
N SER A 264 -1.17 -12.61 -10.01
CA SER A 264 -1.39 -13.91 -10.67
C SER A 264 -2.82 -14.45 -10.54
N GLU A 265 -3.57 -14.04 -9.50
CA GLU A 265 -4.96 -14.44 -9.27
C GLU A 265 -5.96 -13.43 -9.89
N LEU A 266 -5.48 -12.25 -10.30
CA LEU A 266 -6.30 -11.25 -10.99
C LEU A 266 -6.30 -11.45 -12.51
N GLY A 267 -5.33 -12.19 -13.05
CA GLY A 267 -5.27 -12.50 -14.49
C GLY A 267 -6.46 -13.35 -14.94
N GLY A 268 -7.14 -12.91 -16.00
CA GLY A 268 -8.30 -13.62 -16.57
C GLY A 268 -9.62 -13.42 -15.82
N ASP A 269 -9.64 -12.59 -14.76
CA ASP A 269 -10.87 -12.20 -14.10
C ASP A 269 -11.55 -11.05 -14.86
N SER A 270 -12.68 -11.32 -15.51
CA SER A 270 -13.40 -10.32 -16.30
C SER A 270 -13.87 -9.11 -15.48
N SER A 271 -14.15 -9.29 -14.19
CA SER A 271 -14.49 -8.18 -13.31
C SER A 271 -13.29 -7.26 -13.08
N HIS A 272 -12.06 -7.80 -13.11
CA HIS A 272 -10.85 -7.02 -12.92
C HIS A 272 -10.62 -6.08 -14.11
N ASP A 273 -10.79 -6.60 -15.32
CA ASP A 273 -10.63 -5.84 -16.55
C ASP A 273 -11.70 -4.74 -16.68
N GLN A 274 -12.94 -5.05 -16.27
CA GLN A 274 -14.01 -4.06 -16.20
C GLN A 274 -13.68 -2.93 -15.22
N GLU A 275 -13.20 -3.26 -14.02
CA GLU A 275 -12.78 -2.25 -13.03
C GLU A 275 -11.61 -1.40 -13.52
N LEU A 276 -10.63 -1.99 -14.22
CA LEU A 276 -9.51 -1.25 -14.82
C LEU A 276 -9.99 -0.30 -15.91
N THR A 277 -10.89 -0.77 -16.78
CA THR A 277 -11.49 0.06 -17.83
C THR A 277 -12.25 1.24 -17.23
N LYS A 278 -13.07 1.00 -16.19
CA LYS A 278 -13.78 2.07 -15.48
C LYS A 278 -12.83 3.03 -14.80
N LEU A 279 -11.75 2.52 -14.20
CA LEU A 279 -10.72 3.36 -13.61
C LEU A 279 -10.05 4.27 -14.65
N TYR A 280 -9.72 3.75 -15.83
CA TYR A 280 -9.23 4.55 -16.94
C TYR A 280 -10.23 5.64 -17.33
N GLU A 281 -11.49 5.28 -17.55
CA GLU A 281 -12.56 6.22 -17.93
C GLU A 281 -12.72 7.36 -16.91
N HIS A 282 -12.60 7.07 -15.61
CA HIS A 282 -12.75 8.08 -14.56
C HIS A 282 -11.53 8.99 -14.38
N HIS A 283 -10.32 8.56 -14.77
CA HIS A 283 -9.07 9.30 -14.50
C HIS A 283 -8.44 9.93 -15.75
N ARG A 284 -8.92 9.60 -16.95
CA ARG A 284 -8.46 10.17 -18.23
C ARG A 284 -9.49 11.07 -18.92
N ARG A 285 -10.65 11.29 -18.30
CA ARG A 285 -11.54 12.41 -18.60
C ARG A 285 -11.00 13.68 -17.95
#